data_AF-A0A2I1HFL2-F1
#
_entry.id   AF-A0A2I1HFL2-F1
#
_cell.length_a   1.000
_cell.length_b   1.000
_cell.length_c   1.000
_cell.angle_alpha   90.00
_cell.angle_beta   90.00
_cell.angle_gamma   90.00
#
_symmetry.space_group_name_H-M   'P 1'
#
loop_
_entity.id
_entity.type
_entity.pdbx_description
1 polymer ?
#
loop_
_entity_poly.entity_id
_entity_poly.type
_entity_poly.pdbx_seq_one_letter_code
_entity_poly.pdbx_strand_id
1 'polypeptide(L)'
;MIGEYSCPYLCNTGKACGNACIRPEGCRFHWKAKKRFYDRLRSESLRLEIQERLRSEIREKTYEEIMLAHRDTLAILNITLCKECLLPIKIDEREYCNSCQSE
;
A
#
# COMPACT_ATOMS: atom_id res chain seq x y z
N MET A 1 28.76 -20.60 32.23
CA MET A 1 28.98 -20.38 30.79
C MET A 1 27.68 -19.85 30.20
N ILE A 2 27.69 -18.63 29.66
CA ILE A 2 26.53 -18.06 28.94
C ILE A 2 26.78 -18.32 27.45
N GLY A 3 25.96 -19.17 26.83
CA GLY A 3 25.81 -19.34 25.38
C GLY A 3 26.99 -19.94 24.62
N GLU A 4 26.87 -21.19 24.18
CA GLU A 4 27.84 -21.90 23.32
C GLU A 4 27.99 -21.27 21.92
N TYR A 5 27.03 -20.44 21.50
CA TYR A 5 27.03 -19.79 20.19
C TYR A 5 27.25 -18.30 20.33
N SER A 6 27.90 -17.67 19.35
CA SER A 6 27.98 -16.22 19.24
C SER A 6 26.96 -15.73 18.22
N CYS A 7 26.24 -14.65 18.54
CA CYS A 7 25.31 -14.06 17.59
C CYS A 7 26.10 -13.34 16.47
N PRO A 8 25.98 -13.76 15.21
CA PRO A 8 26.85 -13.27 14.14
C PRO A 8 26.55 -11.82 13.76
N TYR A 9 25.28 -11.43 13.65
CA TYR A 9 24.88 -10.05 13.31
C TYR A 9 23.49 -9.66 13.82
N LEU A 10 23.26 -8.35 13.89
CA LEU A 10 21.96 -7.73 14.12
C LEU A 10 21.18 -7.64 12.79
N CYS A 11 20.01 -8.29 12.72
CA CYS A 11 19.13 -8.20 11.55
C CYS A 11 18.87 -6.74 11.15
N ASN A 12 18.81 -6.48 9.85
CA ASN A 12 18.58 -5.17 9.21
C ASN A 12 19.75 -4.18 9.23
N THR A 13 20.76 -4.36 10.09
CA THR A 13 21.90 -3.43 10.17
C THR A 13 23.20 -4.03 9.65
N GLY A 14 23.29 -5.36 9.54
CA GLY A 14 24.52 -6.07 9.13
C GLY A 14 25.69 -5.95 10.12
N LYS A 15 25.49 -5.25 11.25
CA LYS A 15 26.53 -5.06 12.27
C LYS A 15 26.69 -6.33 13.11
N ALA A 16 27.94 -6.65 13.44
CA ALA A 16 28.24 -7.74 14.36
C ALA A 16 27.53 -7.54 15.70
N CYS A 17 26.83 -8.59 16.17
CA CYS A 17 26.09 -8.50 17.43
C CYS A 17 27.00 -8.77 18.62
N GLY A 18 27.97 -9.68 18.51
CA GLY A 18 28.98 -9.97 19.53
C GLY A 18 28.47 -10.58 20.84
N ASN A 19 27.14 -10.77 20.98
CA ASN A 19 26.54 -11.31 22.19
C ASN A 19 26.58 -12.84 22.19
N ALA A 20 26.98 -13.43 23.31
CA ALA A 20 26.84 -14.85 23.56
C ALA A 20 25.36 -15.26 23.53
N CYS A 21 25.10 -16.43 22.97
CA CYS A 21 23.78 -16.93 22.69
C CYS A 21 23.69 -18.45 22.90
N ILE A 22 22.53 -18.90 23.34
CA ILE A 22 22.21 -20.34 23.50
C ILE A 22 21.70 -20.98 22.21
N ARG A 23 21.55 -20.20 21.13
CA ARG A 23 20.93 -20.62 19.88
C ARG A 23 21.85 -20.32 18.69
N PRO A 24 21.97 -21.23 17.72
CA PRO A 24 22.75 -20.98 16.51
C PRO A 24 22.13 -19.86 15.64
N GLU A 25 20.82 -19.63 15.73
CA GLU A 25 20.14 -18.58 14.97
C GLU A 25 20.39 -17.17 15.52
N GLY A 26 20.96 -17.04 16.72
CA GLY A 26 21.34 -15.76 17.32
C GLY A 26 20.48 -15.31 18.51
N CYS A 27 20.86 -14.17 19.09
CA CYS A 27 20.38 -13.72 20.38
C CYS A 27 18.92 -13.20 20.38
N ARG A 28 18.40 -12.88 21.57
CA ARG A 28 17.03 -12.33 21.74
C ARG A 28 16.78 -11.08 20.87
N PHE A 29 17.79 -10.23 20.68
CA PHE A 29 17.67 -9.04 19.83
C PHE A 29 17.53 -9.40 18.36
N HIS A 30 18.29 -10.39 17.87
CA HIS A 30 18.18 -10.94 16.52
C HIS A 30 16.75 -11.45 16.25
N TRP A 31 16.21 -12.27 17.15
CA TRP A 31 14.85 -12.80 17.02
C TRP A 31 13.76 -11.74 17.01
N LYS A 32 13.84 -10.73 17.89
CA LYS A 32 12.89 -9.61 17.89
C LYS A 32 12.93 -8.83 16.57
N ALA A 33 14.13 -8.60 16.03
CA ALA A 33 14.30 -7.89 14.77
C ALA A 33 13.76 -8.72 13.58
N LYS A 34 14.05 -10.02 13.54
CA LYS A 34 13.51 -10.96 12.53
C LYS A 34 11.98 -11.02 12.57
N LYS A 35 11.37 -11.09 13.75
CA LYS A 35 9.90 -11.05 13.91
C LYS A 35 9.31 -9.76 13.32
N ARG A 36 9.88 -8.59 13.67
CA ARG A 36 9.46 -7.29 13.11
C ARG A 36 9.56 -7.23 11.59
N PHE A 37 10.59 -7.86 11.01
CA PHE A 37 10.76 -7.93 9.56
C PHE A 37 9.63 -8.72 8.90
N TYR A 38 9.32 -9.92 9.40
CA TYR A 38 8.19 -10.70 8.89
C TYR A 38 6.84 -10.02 9.12
N ASP A 39 6.63 -9.39 10.28
CA ASP A 39 5.41 -8.63 10.55
C ASP A 39 5.23 -7.47 9.56
N ARG A 40 6.33 -6.78 9.21
CA ARG A 40 6.33 -5.74 8.17
C ARG A 40 5.99 -6.32 6.80
N LEU A 41 6.69 -7.38 6.37
CA LEU A 41 6.40 -8.02 5.08
C LEU A 41 4.94 -8.48 4.99
N ARG A 42 4.39 -9.05 6.06
CA ARG A 42 2.99 -9.44 6.13
C ARG A 42 2.04 -8.24 6.00
N SER A 43 2.34 -7.14 6.70
CA SER A 43 1.54 -5.91 6.60
C SER A 43 1.59 -5.30 5.20
N GLU A 44 2.73 -5.39 4.52
CA GLU A 44 2.93 -4.85 3.18
C GLU A 44 2.24 -5.72 2.13
N SER A 45 2.30 -7.05 2.27
CA SER A 45 1.53 -8.00 1.45
C SER A 45 0.03 -7.75 1.60
N LEU A 46 -0.47 -7.62 2.84
CA LEU A 46 -1.87 -7.32 3.11
C LEU A 46 -2.29 -5.97 2.48
N ARG A 47 -1.42 -4.95 2.53
CA ARG A 47 -1.68 -3.65 1.92
C ARG A 47 -1.82 -3.76 0.40
N LEU A 48 -0.96 -4.54 -0.25
CA LEU A 48 -1.03 -4.78 -1.69
C LEU A 48 -2.31 -5.53 -2.08
N GLU A 49 -2.69 -6.56 -1.33
CA GLU A 49 -3.94 -7.29 -1.54
C GLU A 49 -5.18 -6.39 -1.39
N ILE A 50 -5.21 -5.53 -0.36
CA ILE A 50 -6.30 -4.56 -0.16
C ILE A 50 -6.34 -3.54 -1.31
N GLN A 51 -5.19 -3.05 -1.74
CA GLN A 51 -5.10 -2.11 -2.87
C GLN A 51 -5.56 -2.75 -4.18
N GLU A 52 -5.25 -4.02 -4.41
CA GLU A 52 -5.68 -4.76 -5.59
C GLU A 52 -7.19 -5.03 -5.57
N ARG A 53 -7.76 -5.39 -4.41
CA ARG A 53 -9.22 -5.51 -4.22
C ARG A 53 -9.95 -4.19 -4.44
N LEU A 54 -9.44 -3.10 -3.88
CA LEU A 54 -9.99 -1.76 -4.14
C LEU A 54 -9.93 -1.41 -5.63
N ARG A 55 -8.83 -1.74 -6.32
CA ARG A 55 -8.72 -1.56 -7.76
C ARG A 55 -9.70 -2.43 -8.54
N SER A 56 -9.92 -3.69 -8.16
CA SER A 56 -10.90 -4.55 -8.83
C SER A 56 -12.32 -4.07 -8.60
N GLU A 57 -12.67 -3.66 -7.37
CA GLU A 57 -13.98 -3.10 -7.05
C GLU A 57 -14.25 -1.79 -7.79
N ILE A 58 -13.25 -0.91 -7.91
CA ILE A 58 -13.37 0.33 -8.70
C ILE A 58 -13.43 0.02 -10.20
N ARG A 59 -12.71 -0.99 -10.68
CA ARG A 59 -12.75 -1.44 -12.08
C ARG A 59 -14.08 -2.11 -12.45
N GLU A 60 -14.76 -2.74 -11.49
CA GLU A 60 -16.07 -3.38 -11.69
C GLU A 60 -17.20 -2.37 -11.72
N LYS A 61 -17.09 -1.25 -11.00
CA LYS A 61 -18.06 -0.15 -11.10
C LYS A 61 -17.87 0.59 -12.41
N THR A 62 -18.88 0.54 -13.27
CA THR A 62 -18.86 1.28 -14.54
C THR A 62 -18.93 2.80 -14.28
N TYR A 63 -18.38 3.62 -15.20
CA TYR A 63 -18.49 5.08 -15.14
C TYR A 63 -19.94 5.53 -14.88
N GLU A 64 -20.91 4.84 -15.49
CA GLU A 64 -22.34 5.09 -15.34
C GLU A 64 -22.84 4.85 -13.91
N GLU A 65 -22.39 3.78 -13.24
CA GLU A 65 -22.75 3.48 -11.85
C GLU A 65 -22.17 4.51 -10.87
N ILE A 66 -20.93 4.96 -11.11
CA ILE A 66 -20.28 6.01 -10.31
C ILE A 66 -21.02 7.34 -10.50
N MET A 67 -21.32 7.71 -11.74
CA MET A 67 -22.09 8.90 -12.05
C MET A 67 -23.48 8.84 -11.43
N LEU A 68 -24.18 7.70 -11.48
CA LEU A 68 -25.49 7.48 -10.85
C LEU A 68 -25.46 7.62 -9.32
N ALA A 69 -24.48 7.00 -8.65
CA ALA A 69 -24.40 7.00 -7.19
C ALA A 69 -24.06 8.39 -6.62
N HIS A 70 -23.34 9.21 -7.39
CA HIS A 70 -22.81 10.50 -6.92
C HIS A 70 -23.43 11.73 -7.60
N ARG A 71 -24.52 11.58 -8.37
CA ARG A 71 -25.17 12.68 -9.12
C ARG A 71 -25.40 13.93 -8.28
N ASP A 72 -26.05 13.78 -7.13
CA ASP A 72 -26.44 14.91 -6.29
C ASP A 72 -25.21 15.62 -5.71
N THR A 73 -24.21 14.86 -5.27
CA THR A 73 -22.96 15.43 -4.75
C THR A 73 -22.15 16.15 -5.83
N LEU A 74 -22.14 15.63 -7.06
CA LEU A 74 -21.48 16.24 -8.21
C LEU A 74 -22.18 17.54 -8.62
N ALA A 75 -23.52 17.56 -8.62
CA ALA A 75 -24.32 18.74 -8.91
C ALA A 75 -24.15 19.85 -7.86
N ILE A 76 -24.10 19.49 -6.56
CA ILE A 76 -23.87 20.45 -5.46
C ILE A 76 -22.51 21.14 -5.61
N LEU A 77 -21.48 20.38 -5.99
CA LEU A 77 -20.11 20.88 -6.12
C LEU A 77 -19.81 21.47 -7.51
N ASN A 78 -20.76 21.41 -8.43
CA ASN A 78 -20.63 21.90 -9.81
C ASN A 78 -19.41 21.28 -10.56
N ILE A 79 -19.18 19.98 -10.33
CA ILE A 79 -18.08 19.19 -10.91
C ILE A 79 -18.62 17.95 -11.65
N THR A 80 -17.89 17.50 -12.67
CA THR A 80 -18.13 16.23 -13.38
C THR A 80 -16.88 15.34 -13.30
N LEU A 81 -16.97 14.07 -13.67
CA LEU A 81 -15.82 13.17 -13.73
C LEU A 81 -15.41 12.92 -15.19
N CYS A 82 -14.11 12.86 -15.45
CA CYS A 82 -13.60 12.43 -16.75
C CYS A 82 -14.01 10.98 -17.04
N LYS A 83 -14.52 10.70 -18.25
CA LYS A 83 -14.96 9.37 -18.65
C LYS A 83 -13.86 8.30 -18.62
N GLU A 84 -12.63 8.68 -18.95
CA GLU A 84 -11.48 7.74 -18.98
C GLU A 84 -10.73 7.70 -17.66
N CYS A 85 -10.61 8.86 -17.02
CA CYS A 85 -9.60 9.09 -15.99
C CYS A 85 -10.24 9.24 -14.60
N LEU A 86 -11.57 9.33 -14.52
CA LEU A 86 -12.38 9.55 -13.30
C LEU A 86 -11.91 10.73 -12.44
N LEU A 87 -11.16 11.67 -13.04
CA LEU A 87 -10.70 12.86 -12.38
C LEU A 87 -11.81 13.92 -12.36
N PRO A 88 -12.00 14.65 -11.23
CA PRO A 88 -12.92 15.77 -11.18
C PRO A 88 -12.55 16.89 -12.15
N ILE A 89 -13.52 17.35 -12.93
CA ILE A 89 -13.43 18.47 -13.87
C ILE A 89 -14.51 19.48 -13.49
N LYS A 90 -14.26 20.77 -13.72
CA LYS A 90 -15.32 21.79 -13.69
C LYS A 90 -16.30 21.53 -14.83
N ILE A 91 -17.58 21.81 -14.62
CA ILE A 91 -18.64 21.64 -15.61
C ILE A 91 -18.60 22.76 -16.70
N ASP A 92 -17.47 22.87 -17.39
CA ASP A 92 -17.26 23.81 -18.49
C ASP A 92 -17.39 23.04 -19.81
N GLU A 93 -18.57 22.48 -20.12
CA GLU A 93 -18.90 21.70 -21.36
C GLU A 93 -17.90 20.56 -21.76
N ARG A 94 -16.95 20.20 -20.89
CA ARG A 94 -15.88 19.24 -21.17
C ARG A 94 -16.19 17.86 -20.60
N GLU A 95 -16.27 16.86 -21.45
CA GLU A 95 -16.43 15.44 -21.07
C GLU A 95 -15.11 14.78 -20.66
N TYR A 96 -13.97 15.35 -21.06
CA TYR A 96 -12.61 14.83 -20.81
C TYR A 96 -11.72 15.89 -20.16
N CYS A 97 -10.79 15.47 -19.30
CA CYS A 97 -9.84 16.38 -18.70
C CYS A 97 -8.74 16.77 -19.71
N ASN A 98 -8.02 17.86 -19.46
CA ASN A 98 -6.98 18.37 -20.38
C ASN A 98 -5.90 17.34 -20.74
N SER A 99 -5.71 16.31 -19.92
CA SER A 99 -4.76 15.22 -20.15
C SER A 99 -5.34 14.06 -20.96
N CYS A 100 -6.66 13.89 -20.97
CA CYS A 100 -7.38 12.82 -21.68
C CYS A 100 -8.08 13.37 -22.95
N GLN A 101 -7.94 14.68 -23.22
CA GLN A 101 -8.31 15.35 -24.48
C GLN A 101 -7.23 15.25 -25.58
N SER A 102 -6.23 14.37 -25.44
CA SER A 102 -5.17 14.24 -26.43
C SER A 102 -5.65 13.49 -27.68
N GLU A 103 -5.80 14.28 -28.76
CA GLU A 103 -6.21 14.00 -30.16
C GLU A 103 -7.70 13.81 -30.45
#